data_AF-A0A7J9QB96-F1
#
_entry.id   AF-A0A7J9QB96-F1
#
_cell.length_a   1.000
_cell.length_b   1.000
_cell.length_c   1.000
_cell.angle_alpha   90.00
_cell.angle_beta   90.00
_cell.angle_gamma   90.00
#
_symmetry.space_group_name_H-M   'P 1'
#
loop_
_entity.id
_entity.type
_entity.pdbx_description
1 polymer ?
#
loop_
_entity_poly.entity_id
_entity_poly.type
_entity_poly.pdbx_seq_one_letter_code
_entity_poly.pdbx_strand_id
1 'polypeptide(L)' 'MDSKIESDLISEIHLNPIQTKVYLLVTCYGKMSPQTISEKLKIPIDDAQTASK' A
#
# COMPACT_ATOMS: atom_id res chain seq x y z
N MET A 1 7.98 10.46 4.86
CA MET A 1 7.17 10.21 3.65
C MET A 1 6.31 11.43 3.48
N ASP A 2 6.39 12.10 2.33
CA ASP A 2 5.57 13.27 2.05
C ASP A 2 4.09 12.89 2.09
N SER A 3 3.40 13.34 3.15
CA SER A 3 1.96 13.09 3.38
C SER A 3 1.08 13.59 2.22
N LYS A 4 1.62 14.49 1.39
CA LYS A 4 0.96 14.97 0.18
C LYS A 4 0.76 13.87 -0.85
N ILE A 5 1.75 13.01 -1.09
CA ILE A 5 1.63 11.93 -2.08
C ILE A 5 0.56 10.92 -1.64
N GLU A 6 0.54 10.55 -0.36
CA GLU A 6 -0.50 9.67 0.18
C GLU A 6 -1.88 10.32 0.06
N SER A 7 -2.00 11.62 0.36
CA SER A 7 -3.25 12.37 0.20
C SER A 7 -3.72 12.42 -1.25
N ASP A 8 -2.83 12.74 -2.20
CA ASP A 8 -3.15 12.86 -3.61
C ASP A 8 -3.59 11.49 -4.20
N LEU A 9 -2.96 10.40 -3.76
CA LEU A 9 -3.38 9.04 -4.14
C LEU A 9 -4.78 8.69 -3.62
N ILE A 10 -5.15 9.18 -2.43
CA ILE A 10 -6.47 8.97 -1.87
C ILE A 10 -7.51 9.89 -2.52
N SER A 11 -7.20 11.17 -2.75
CA SER A 11 -8.18 12.15 -3.26
C SER A 11 -8.36 12.10 -4.77
N GLU A 12 -7.28 11.92 -5.53
CA GLU A 12 -7.31 11.98 -6.99
C GLU A 12 -7.47 10.59 -7.61
N ILE A 13 -6.70 9.62 -7.12
CA ILE A 13 -6.72 8.23 -7.62
C ILE A 13 -7.78 7.38 -6.89
N HIS A 14 -8.38 7.91 -5.83
CA HIS A 14 -9.45 7.25 -5.07
C HIS A 14 -9.02 5.90 -4.48
N LEU A 15 -7.73 5.73 -4.20
CA LEU A 15 -7.24 4.55 -3.50
C LEU A 15 -7.68 4.57 -2.05
N ASN A 16 -8.02 3.40 -1.51
CA ASN A 16 -8.23 3.29 -0.08
C ASN A 16 -6.88 3.44 0.67
N PRO A 17 -6.89 3.75 1.98
CA PRO A 17 -5.64 3.97 2.72
C PRO A 17 -4.69 2.77 2.74
N ILE A 18 -5.21 1.54 2.69
CA ILE A 18 -4.39 0.32 2.67
C ILE A 18 -3.72 0.15 1.30
N GLN A 19 -4.49 0.28 0.22
CA GLN A 19 -4.00 0.25 -1.16
C GLN A 19 -2.96 1.34 -1.40
N THR A 20 -3.16 2.54 -0.85
CA THR A 20 -2.20 3.63 -0.96
C THR A 20 -0.86 3.27 -0.34
N LYS A 21 -0.89 2.70 0.88
CA LYS A 21 0.33 2.23 1.56
C LYS A 21 1.02 1.10 0.81
N VAL A 22 0.25 0.15 0.28
CA VAL A 22 0.78 -0.95 -0.54
C VAL A 22 1.39 -0.43 -1.84
N TYR A 23 0.72 0.49 -2.52
CA TYR A 23 1.18 1.11 -3.76
C TYR A 23 2.50 1.86 -3.56
N LEU A 24 2.58 2.69 -2.52
CA LEU A 24 3.81 3.40 -2.17
C LEU A 24 4.94 2.43 -1.84
N LEU A 25 4.65 1.39 -1.07
CA LEU A 25 5.64 0.39 -0.68
C LEU A 25 6.21 -0.35 -1.91
N VAL A 26 5.36 -0.79 -2.83
CA VAL A 26 5.78 -1.50 -4.04
C VAL A 26 6.50 -0.58 -5.01
N THR A 27 6.06 0.67 -5.16
CA THR A 27 6.68 1.65 -6.06
C THR A 27 8.07 2.05 -5.58
N CYS A 28 8.26 2.25 -4.27
CA CYS A 28 9.54 2.69 -3.71
C CYS A 28 10.54 1.54 -3.50
N TYR A 29 10.08 0.32 -3.20
CA TYR A 29 10.95 -0.79 -2.79
C TYR A 29 10.86 -2.02 -3.70
N GLY A 30 10.06 -1.97 -4.76
CA GLY A 30 9.88 -3.05 -5.72
C GLY A 30 8.76 -4.03 -5.37
N LYS A 31 8.47 -4.93 -6.31
CA LYS A 31 7.45 -5.97 -6.16
C LYS A 31 7.82 -6.93 -5.02
N MET A 32 6.81 -7.31 -4.25
CA MET A 32 6.96 -8.15 -3.07
C MET A 32 5.71 -9.01 -2.86
N SER A 33 5.85 -10.10 -2.10
CA SER A 33 4.72 -10.98 -1.81
C SER A 33 3.76 -10.34 -0.80
N PRO A 34 2.48 -10.76 -0.77
CA PRO A 34 1.52 -10.30 0.24
C PRO A 34 2.00 -10.53 1.69
N GLN A 35 2.78 -11.59 1.92
CA GLN A 35 3.39 -11.88 3.23
C GLN A 35 4.38 -10.78 3.63
N THR A 36 5.29 -10.41 2.73
CA THR A 36 6.25 -9.33 2.99
C THR A 36 5.55 -7.98 3.17
N ILE A 37 4.46 -7.73 2.44
CA ILE A 37 3.64 -6.52 2.59
C ILE A 37 2.97 -6.48 3.97
N SER A 38 2.34 -7.59 4.37
CA SER A 38 1.68 -7.74 5.67
C SER A 38 2.65 -7.50 6.81
N GLU A 39 3.86 -8.08 6.75
CA GLU A 39 4.91 -7.88 7.75
C GLU A 39 5.41 -6.44 7.81
N LYS A 40 5.68 -5.82 6.65
CA LYS A 40 6.21 -4.45 6.57
C LYS A 40 5.19 -3.40 7.00
N LEU A 41 3.92 -3.56 6.61
CA LEU A 41 2.85 -2.62 6.91
C LEU A 41 2.12 -2.94 8.22
N LYS A 42 2.41 -4.11 8.84
CA LYS A 42 1.75 -4.62 10.04
C LYS A 42 0.23 -4.68 9.89
N ILE A 43 -0.23 -5.14 8.74
CA ILE A 43 -1.65 -5.33 8.41
C ILE A 43 -1.98 -6.83 8.30
N PRO A 44 -3.24 -7.25 8.47
CA PRO A 44 -3.66 -8.62 8.22
C PRO A 44 -3.24 -9.11 6.82
N ILE A 45 -2.91 -10.40 6.72
CA ILE A 45 -2.49 -10.99 5.43
C ILE A 45 -3.59 -10.91 4.38
N ASP A 46 -4.86 -11.01 4.80
CA ASP A 46 -6.02 -10.91 3.92
C ASP A 46 -6.16 -9.50 3.31
N ASP A 47 -5.89 -8.47 4.12
CA ASP A 47 -5.87 -7.07 3.66
C ASP A 47 -4.71 -6.84 2.70
N ALA A 48 -3.53 -7.39 3.01
CA ALA A 48 -2.36 -7.30 2.14
C ALA A 48 -2.62 -8.01 0.79
N GLN A 49 -3.22 -9.21 0.81
CA GLN A 49 -3.59 -9.95 -0.40
C GLN A 49 -4.62 -9.21 -1.25
N THR A 50 -5.61 -8.59 -0.60
CA THR A 50 -6.67 -7.85 -1.30
C THR A 50 -6.13 -6.55 -1.90
N ALA A 51 -5.23 -5.86 -1.19
CA ALA A 51 -4.63 -4.62 -1.65
C ALA A 51 -3.50 -4.81 -2.67
N SER A 52 -2.93 -6.01 -2.79
CA SER A 52 -1.85 -6.33 -3.74
C SER A 52 -2.33 -7.05 -5.02
N LYS A 53 -3.64 -7.23 -5.19
CA LYS A 53 -4.26 -7.78 -6.41
C LYS A 53 -4.41 -6.70 -7.47
#